data_AF-A0A396IYV2-F1
#
_entry.id   AF-A0A396IYV2-F1
#
_cell.length_a   1.000
_cell.length_b   1.000
_cell.length_c   1.000
_cell.angle_alpha   90.00
_cell.angle_beta   90.00
_cell.angle_gamma   90.00
#
_symmetry.space_group_name_H-M   'P 1'
#
loop_
_entity.id
_entity.type
_entity.pdbx_description
1 polymer ?
#
loop_
_entity_poly.entity_id
_entity_poly.type
_entity_poly.pdbx_seq_one_letter_code
_entity_poly.pdbx_strand_id
1 'polypeptide(L)'
;MMDCGGDRICYVQFPQRFEGIDPSDRYANHNTVFFDVNMRALDGIQGPVYVGTGCLCRRTAIYGFNPPQVQEEATSWFCSKKKNSLTVSSVPEVDSLEDQPLRRGGSIDDEEMSNALIPKKFGNSTVFVDSIRVAEFRGRPLADHPSIKNGRQPGTLTSPRDIDAATIAKAISIILCWYEDKTEWGNSVGWIYRSVTEDVVTGYRMHNRG
;
A
#
# COMPACT_ATOMS: atom_id res chain seq x y z
N MET A 1 10.31 -6.61 5.93
CA MET A 1 9.49 -6.40 4.71
C MET A 1 9.78 -7.41 3.61
N MET A 2 11.04 -7.84 3.44
CA MET A 2 11.42 -8.75 2.34
C MET A 2 11.45 -10.23 2.73
N ASP A 3 11.39 -10.53 4.04
CA ASP A 3 11.42 -11.89 4.59
C ASP A 3 10.03 -12.54 4.65
N CYS A 4 9.96 -13.77 5.17
CA CYS A 4 8.72 -14.50 5.41
C CYS A 4 7.70 -13.68 6.22
N GLY A 5 6.46 -13.56 5.72
CA GLY A 5 5.40 -12.75 6.33
C GLY A 5 5.56 -11.23 6.12
N GLY A 6 6.64 -10.81 5.44
CA GLY A 6 6.89 -9.43 5.09
C GLY A 6 5.84 -8.86 4.15
N ASP A 7 5.16 -9.69 3.37
CA ASP A 7 4.03 -9.35 2.50
C ASP A 7 2.79 -8.79 3.24
N ARG A 8 2.70 -8.96 4.56
CA ARG A 8 1.64 -8.36 5.39
C ARG A 8 2.03 -7.02 6.03
N ILE A 9 3.28 -6.59 5.89
CA ILE A 9 3.77 -5.35 6.51
C ILE A 9 3.42 -4.15 5.61
N CYS A 10 2.65 -3.21 6.15
CA CYS A 10 2.28 -1.97 5.47
C CYS A 10 3.37 -0.89 5.59
N TYR A 11 4.00 -0.74 6.76
CA TYR A 11 5.14 0.15 6.96
C TYR A 11 6.04 -0.32 8.11
N VAL A 12 7.25 0.24 8.19
CA VAL A 12 8.19 0.06 9.30
C VAL A 12 8.53 1.43 9.87
N GLN A 13 8.16 1.66 11.14
CA GLN A 13 8.42 2.91 11.85
C GLN A 13 9.71 2.80 12.66
N PHE A 14 10.63 3.73 12.44
CA PHE A 14 11.85 3.89 13.24
C PHE A 14 11.62 4.92 14.35
N PRO A 15 12.20 4.72 15.55
CA PRO A 15 12.10 5.70 16.62
C PRO A 15 12.86 6.98 16.27
N GLN A 16 12.23 8.14 16.48
CA GLN A 16 12.88 9.43 16.24
C GLN A 16 13.76 9.76 17.45
N ARG A 17 14.99 10.23 17.19
CA ARG A 17 15.94 10.66 18.21
C ARG A 17 16.38 12.08 17.91
N PHE A 18 16.41 12.92 18.93
CA PHE A 18 16.79 14.32 18.81
C PHE A 18 18.15 14.55 19.47
N GLU A 19 18.93 15.44 18.87
CA GLU A 19 20.22 15.89 19.39
C GLU A 19 20.06 17.23 20.13
N GLY A 20 21.09 17.60 20.90
CA GLY A 20 21.11 18.89 21.61
C GLY A 20 20.10 18.99 22.76
N ILE A 21 19.64 17.85 23.29
CA ILE A 21 18.75 17.83 24.45
C ILE A 21 19.56 18.17 25.71
N ASP A 22 18.96 18.99 26.58
CA ASP A 22 19.50 19.31 27.90
C ASP A 22 19.86 18.03 28.67
N PRO A 23 21.05 17.93 29.30
CA PRO A 23 21.45 16.72 30.04
C PRO A 23 20.51 16.30 31.16
N SER A 24 19.74 17.24 31.74
CA SER A 24 18.72 16.93 32.76
C SER A 24 17.35 16.58 32.19
N ASP A 25 17.18 16.67 30.86
CA ASP A 25 15.95 16.41 30.09
C ASP A 25 14.67 16.92 30.76
N ARG A 26 14.71 18.17 31.25
CA ARG A 26 13.60 18.76 32.02
C ARG A 26 12.27 18.81 31.27
N TYR A 27 12.34 18.84 29.94
CA TYR A 27 11.17 18.90 29.06
C TYR A 27 10.76 17.52 28.50
N ALA A 28 11.46 16.44 28.88
CA ALA A 28 11.23 15.09 28.38
C ALA A 28 11.30 14.95 26.85
N ASN A 29 12.18 15.73 26.21
CA ASN A 29 12.28 15.82 24.76
C ASN A 29 12.90 14.57 24.12
N HIS A 30 13.55 13.70 24.90
CA HIS A 30 14.00 12.40 24.37
C HIS A 30 12.82 11.49 23.99
N ASN A 31 11.61 11.74 24.53
CA ASN A 31 10.40 10.98 24.24
C ASN A 31 10.56 9.45 24.40
N THR A 32 11.43 9.01 25.32
CA THR A 32 11.79 7.59 25.50
C THR A 32 10.58 6.72 25.87
N VAL A 33 9.68 7.20 26.72
CA VAL A 33 8.46 6.44 27.06
C VAL A 33 7.60 6.17 25.83
N PHE A 34 7.46 7.16 24.94
CA PHE A 34 6.64 7.02 23.74
C PHE A 34 7.28 6.07 22.73
N PHE A 35 8.57 6.26 22.41
CA PHE A 35 9.28 5.47 21.40
C PHE A 35 9.75 4.09 21.89
N ASP A 36 10.25 3.98 23.12
CA ASP A 36 10.90 2.75 23.61
C ASP A 36 9.99 1.84 24.43
N VAL A 37 8.90 2.39 24.99
CA VAL A 37 7.94 1.62 25.79
C VAL A 37 6.65 1.42 25.01
N ASN A 38 5.92 2.51 24.70
CA ASN A 38 4.58 2.39 24.12
C ASN A 38 4.59 1.80 22.71
N MET A 39 5.38 2.35 21.78
CA MET A 39 5.45 1.81 20.42
C MET A 39 5.98 0.38 20.37
N ARG A 40 6.94 0.05 21.22
CA ARG A 40 7.49 -1.29 21.33
C ARG A 40 6.46 -2.29 21.86
N ALA A 41 5.59 -1.87 22.77
CA ALA A 41 4.48 -2.71 23.24
C ALA A 41 3.43 -2.93 22.13
N LEU A 42 3.10 -1.89 21.36
CA LEU A 42 2.16 -1.99 20.24
C LEU A 42 2.65 -2.91 19.11
N ASP A 43 3.97 -3.01 18.92
CA ASP A 43 4.60 -3.94 17.97
C ASP A 43 4.25 -5.41 18.26
N GLY A 44 4.00 -5.76 19.52
CA GLY A 44 3.55 -7.09 19.91
C GLY A 44 2.07 -7.40 19.61
N ILE A 45 1.28 -6.41 19.18
CA ILE A 45 -0.15 -6.56 18.88
C ILE A 45 -0.41 -6.45 17.37
N GLN A 46 -0.16 -5.27 16.79
CA GLN A 46 -0.38 -5.00 15.37
C GLN A 46 0.71 -4.13 14.74
N GLY A 47 1.50 -3.42 15.54
CA GLY A 47 2.51 -2.49 15.07
C GLY A 47 2.42 -1.11 15.74
N PRO A 48 3.51 -0.33 15.71
CA PRO A 48 3.53 1.05 16.19
C PRO A 48 2.64 1.97 15.34
N VAL A 49 2.36 3.16 15.84
CA VAL A 49 1.64 4.21 15.11
C VAL A 49 2.59 4.94 14.14
N TYR A 50 2.11 5.31 12.95
CA TYR A 50 2.84 6.20 12.04
C TYR A 50 2.89 7.64 12.58
N VAL A 51 4.11 8.18 12.73
CA VAL A 51 4.38 9.49 13.36
C VAL A 51 5.07 10.49 12.42
N GLY A 52 4.78 10.37 11.12
CA GLY A 52 5.18 11.36 10.11
C GLY A 52 6.59 11.24 9.55
N THR A 53 7.59 10.85 10.35
CA THR A 53 8.99 10.74 9.89
C THR A 53 9.63 9.41 10.26
N GLY A 54 10.76 9.07 9.60
CA GLY A 54 11.51 7.85 9.90
C GLY A 54 10.72 6.58 9.61
N CYS A 55 9.97 6.56 8.50
CA CYS A 55 9.08 5.45 8.17
C CYS A 55 9.33 4.94 6.76
N LEU A 56 9.41 3.61 6.60
CA LEU A 56 9.43 2.95 5.29
C LEU A 56 8.04 2.41 4.98
N CYS A 57 7.33 3.05 4.05
CA CYS A 57 5.97 2.68 3.68
C CYS A 57 5.92 1.81 2.42
N ARG A 58 5.04 0.81 2.43
CA ARG A 58 4.69 0.07 1.22
C ARG A 58 3.76 0.91 0.35
N ARG A 59 4.16 1.08 -0.91
CA ARG A 59 3.41 1.90 -1.89
C ARG A 59 1.95 1.48 -2.06
N THR A 60 1.66 0.18 -2.10
CA THR A 60 0.28 -0.32 -2.25
C THR A 60 -0.58 -0.06 -1.01
N ALA A 61 0.01 -0.03 0.19
CA ALA A 61 -0.69 0.32 1.42
C ALA A 61 -1.09 1.80 1.43
N ILE A 62 -0.21 2.70 0.97
CA ILE A 62 -0.52 4.13 0.78
C ILE A 62 -1.70 4.30 -0.20
N TYR A 63 -1.76 3.49 -1.24
CA TYR A 63 -2.86 3.52 -2.20
C TYR A 63 -4.18 2.93 -1.66
N GLY A 64 -4.16 2.41 -0.43
CA GLY A 64 -5.33 1.90 0.25
C GLY A 64 -5.80 0.55 -0.27
N PHE A 65 -4.91 -0.23 -0.89
CA PHE A 65 -5.14 -1.65 -1.17
C PHE A 65 -5.00 -2.48 0.10
N ASN A 66 -5.76 -3.57 0.17
CA ASN A 66 -5.70 -4.50 1.29
C ASN A 66 -4.46 -5.40 1.19
N PRO A 67 -3.97 -5.96 2.31
CA PRO A 67 -2.90 -6.94 2.28
C PRO A 67 -3.28 -8.15 1.41
N PRO A 68 -2.29 -8.85 0.82
CA PRO A 68 -2.54 -10.11 0.12
C PRO A 68 -3.24 -11.10 1.05
N GLN A 69 -4.34 -11.71 0.59
CA GLN A 69 -5.00 -12.75 1.36
C GLN A 69 -4.14 -14.02 1.33
N VAL A 70 -3.56 -14.39 2.47
CA VAL A 70 -3.08 -15.75 2.65
C VAL A 70 -4.33 -16.62 2.71
N GLN A 71 -4.52 -17.52 1.73
CA GLN A 71 -5.44 -18.64 1.93
C GLN A 71 -4.88 -19.46 3.09
N GLU A 72 -5.31 -19.15 4.30
CA GLU A 72 -5.38 -20.16 5.36
C GLU A 72 -6.46 -21.13 4.91
N GLU A 73 -6.09 -22.40 4.77
CA GLU A 73 -7.04 -23.49 4.58
C GLU A 73 -7.95 -23.53 5.81
N ALA A 74 -9.00 -22.72 5.81
CA ALA A 74 -9.94 -22.65 6.89
C ALA A 74 -10.78 -23.92 6.89
N THR A 75 -10.42 -24.86 7.75
CA THR A 75 -11.28 -25.95 8.26
C THR A 75 -12.42 -25.40 9.14
N SER A 76 -13.01 -24.26 8.79
CA SER A 76 -14.06 -23.60 9.57
C SER A 76 -15.37 -23.60 8.80
N TRP A 77 -16.26 -24.51 9.19
CA TRP A 77 -17.60 -24.77 8.64
C TRP A 77 -18.62 -23.66 8.93
N PHE A 78 -18.18 -22.44 9.26
CA PHE A 78 -19.08 -21.33 9.57
C PHE A 78 -18.96 -20.22 8.53
N CYS A 79 -20.03 -20.07 7.75
CA CYS A 79 -20.26 -19.04 6.72
C CYS A 79 -19.84 -17.65 7.18
N SER A 80 -18.60 -17.26 6.87
CA SER A 80 -18.19 -15.86 6.88
C SER A 80 -18.33 -15.31 5.48
N LYS A 81 -19.21 -14.31 5.32
CA LYS A 81 -19.37 -13.55 4.07
C LYS A 81 -17.99 -13.02 3.67
N LYS A 82 -17.44 -13.48 2.54
CA LYS A 82 -16.24 -12.91 1.93
C LYS A 82 -16.54 -11.44 1.63
N LYS A 83 -15.96 -10.50 2.39
CA LYS A 83 -15.89 -9.12 1.94
C LYS A 83 -14.94 -9.11 0.74
N ASN A 84 -15.40 -8.58 -0.40
CA ASN A 84 -14.57 -8.38 -1.59
C ASN A 84 -13.41 -7.46 -1.20
N SER A 85 -12.23 -8.04 -1.01
CA SER A 85 -11.01 -7.33 -0.62
C SER A 85 -10.34 -6.81 -1.88
N LEU A 86 -10.27 -5.49 -2.05
CA LEU A 86 -9.57 -4.87 -3.17
C LEU A 86 -8.05 -5.04 -2.98
N THR A 87 -7.52 -6.12 -3.55
CA THR A 87 -6.09 -6.32 -3.74
C THR A 87 -5.67 -5.75 -5.10
N VAL A 88 -4.39 -5.43 -5.28
CA VAL A 88 -3.92 -4.97 -6.61
C VAL A 88 -4.07 -6.09 -7.64
N SER A 89 -3.86 -7.35 -7.25
CA SER A 89 -4.03 -8.53 -8.12
C SER A 89 -5.47 -8.80 -8.55
N SER A 90 -6.46 -8.29 -7.80
CA SER A 90 -7.89 -8.44 -8.15
C SER A 90 -8.37 -7.36 -9.12
N VAL A 91 -7.47 -6.55 -9.68
CA VAL A 91 -7.79 -5.56 -10.71
C VAL A 91 -7.54 -6.16 -12.10
N PRO A 92 -8.57 -6.38 -12.92
CA PRO A 92 -8.44 -6.87 -14.30
C PRO A 92 -7.45 -6.05 -15.15
N GLU A 93 -6.75 -6.71 -16.07
CA GLU A 93 -5.88 -6.07 -17.06
C GLU A 93 -6.73 -5.26 -18.05
N VAL A 94 -6.36 -4.01 -18.30
CA VAL A 94 -6.99 -3.20 -19.36
C VAL A 94 -6.22 -3.50 -20.65
N ASP A 95 -6.30 -4.74 -21.13
CA ASP A 95 -5.71 -5.11 -22.41
C ASP A 95 -6.81 -5.54 -23.39
N SER A 96 -6.90 -4.74 -24.46
CA SER A 96 -7.41 -5.06 -25.78
C SER A 96 -8.69 -5.91 -25.86
N LEU A 97 -9.81 -5.24 -26.15
CA LEU A 97 -11.02 -5.85 -26.70
C LEU A 97 -10.68 -6.56 -28.02
N GLU A 98 -10.29 -7.84 -27.99
CA GLU A 98 -10.55 -8.81 -29.07
C GLU A 98 -10.18 -10.24 -28.63
N ASP A 99 -11.19 -11.12 -28.76
CA ASP A 99 -11.16 -12.59 -28.73
C ASP A 99 -10.80 -13.34 -27.43
N GLN A 100 -11.85 -13.78 -26.69
CA GLN A 100 -11.96 -15.18 -26.23
C GLN A 100 -13.39 -15.58 -25.81
N PRO A 101 -13.78 -16.87 -26.01
CA PRO A 101 -15.17 -17.29 -26.01
C PRO A 101 -15.73 -17.64 -24.63
N LEU A 102 -17.00 -17.25 -24.43
CA LEU A 102 -18.01 -17.70 -23.46
C LEU A 102 -17.58 -18.82 -22.47
N ARG A 103 -17.20 -18.43 -21.25
CA ARG A 103 -17.36 -19.27 -20.05
C ARG A 103 -18.46 -18.71 -19.15
N ARG A 104 -19.46 -19.55 -18.94
CA ARG A 104 -20.73 -19.32 -18.27
C ARG A 104 -20.56 -19.34 -16.74
N GLY A 105 -20.97 -18.26 -16.07
CA GLY A 105 -21.44 -18.29 -14.67
C GLY A 105 -20.60 -17.55 -13.62
N GLY A 106 -20.59 -16.22 -13.66
CA GLY A 106 -20.15 -15.30 -12.60
C GLY A 106 -20.70 -13.90 -12.88
N SER A 107 -21.06 -13.10 -11.86
CA SER A 107 -21.77 -11.82 -12.01
C SER A 107 -20.94 -10.79 -12.80
N ILE A 108 -21.34 -10.57 -14.05
CA ILE A 108 -20.70 -9.66 -15.02
C ILE A 108 -20.73 -8.19 -14.52
N ASP A 109 -21.68 -7.83 -13.67
CA ASP A 109 -21.90 -6.44 -13.25
C ASP A 109 -20.84 -5.91 -12.24
N ASP A 110 -20.16 -6.77 -11.49
CA ASP A 110 -19.27 -6.35 -10.40
C ASP A 110 -17.82 -6.06 -10.86
N GLU A 111 -17.31 -6.86 -11.80
CA GLU A 111 -15.93 -6.70 -12.32
C GLU A 111 -15.83 -5.50 -13.27
N GLU A 112 -16.84 -5.28 -14.13
CA GLU A 112 -16.91 -4.14 -15.04
C GLU A 112 -17.08 -2.82 -14.29
N MET A 113 -17.86 -2.81 -13.19
CA MET A 113 -17.98 -1.67 -12.27
C MET A 113 -16.63 -1.35 -11.59
N SER A 114 -15.88 -2.37 -11.17
CA SER A 114 -14.57 -2.18 -10.53
C SER A 114 -13.51 -1.57 -11.47
N ASN A 115 -13.54 -1.95 -12.75
CA ASN A 115 -12.65 -1.43 -13.80
C ASN A 115 -12.92 0.04 -14.12
N ALA A 116 -14.19 0.45 -14.16
CA ALA A 116 -14.59 1.84 -14.40
C ALA A 116 -14.30 2.78 -13.20
N LEU A 117 -14.08 2.24 -12.01
CA LEU A 117 -13.87 3.01 -10.78
C LEU A 117 -12.38 3.28 -10.46
N ILE A 118 -11.45 2.52 -11.02
CA ILE A 118 -10.01 2.68 -10.73
C ILE A 118 -9.42 3.97 -11.32
N PRO A 119 -9.72 4.33 -12.59
CA PRO A 119 -9.35 5.66 -13.11
C PRO A 119 -10.02 6.80 -12.33
N LYS A 120 -11.27 6.61 -11.85
CA LYS A 120 -11.94 7.63 -11.01
C LYS A 120 -11.26 7.81 -9.67
N LYS A 121 -10.70 6.73 -9.09
CA LYS A 121 -10.01 6.77 -7.80
C LYS A 121 -8.63 7.41 -7.87
N PHE A 122 -7.83 7.07 -8.88
CA PHE A 122 -6.41 7.46 -9.00
C PHE A 122 -6.14 8.60 -9.99
N GLY A 123 -7.14 8.97 -10.80
CA GLY A 123 -7.03 9.97 -11.86
C GLY A 123 -6.88 9.35 -13.26
N ASN A 124 -6.89 10.22 -14.27
CA ASN A 124 -6.98 9.82 -15.68
C ASN A 124 -5.64 9.40 -16.31
N SER A 125 -4.54 9.43 -15.57
CA SER A 125 -3.23 9.05 -16.11
C SER A 125 -3.08 7.53 -16.16
N THR A 126 -3.23 6.96 -17.35
CA THR A 126 -3.02 5.51 -17.59
C THR A 126 -1.62 5.07 -17.17
N VAL A 127 -0.59 5.86 -17.50
CA VAL A 127 0.80 5.55 -17.10
C VAL A 127 0.98 5.51 -15.60
N PHE A 128 0.32 6.40 -14.86
CA PHE A 128 0.36 6.34 -13.40
C PHE A 128 -0.34 5.08 -12.88
N VAL A 129 -1.55 4.80 -13.38
CA VAL A 129 -2.36 3.65 -12.98
C VAL A 129 -1.63 2.33 -13.28
N ASP A 130 -1.02 2.19 -14.45
CA ASP A 130 -0.25 1.01 -14.83
C ASP A 130 0.98 0.83 -13.94
N SER A 131 1.60 1.93 -13.50
CA SER A 131 2.73 1.89 -12.56
C SER A 131 2.37 1.30 -11.19
N ILE A 132 1.08 1.26 -10.82
CA ILE A 132 0.62 0.69 -9.54
C ILE A 132 0.87 -0.82 -9.50
N ARG A 133 0.53 -1.55 -10.58
CA ARG A 133 0.77 -3.00 -10.67
C ARG A 133 2.27 -3.30 -10.66
N VAL A 134 3.04 -2.49 -11.38
CA VAL A 134 4.49 -2.57 -11.39
C VAL A 134 5.06 -2.35 -9.96
N ALA A 135 4.51 -1.41 -9.20
CA ALA A 135 4.91 -1.15 -7.83
C ALA A 135 4.53 -2.30 -6.88
N GLU A 136 3.36 -2.91 -7.05
CA GLU A 136 2.94 -4.09 -6.29
C GLU A 136 3.93 -5.24 -6.50
N PHE A 137 4.21 -5.59 -7.76
CA PHE A 137 5.19 -6.62 -8.09
C PHE A 137 6.57 -6.32 -7.51
N ARG A 138 7.03 -5.06 -7.61
CA ARG A 138 8.32 -4.60 -7.05
C ARG A 138 8.38 -4.72 -5.53
N GLY A 139 7.26 -4.52 -4.85
CA GLY A 139 7.15 -4.57 -3.39
C GLY A 139 6.97 -5.97 -2.81
N ARG A 140 6.87 -7.02 -3.63
CA ARG A 140 6.79 -8.41 -3.16
C ARG A 140 8.13 -8.85 -2.53
N PRO A 141 8.09 -9.67 -1.46
CA PRO A 141 9.29 -10.28 -0.87
C PRO A 141 10.04 -11.14 -1.89
N LEU A 142 11.30 -11.51 -1.60
CA LEU A 142 12.04 -12.41 -2.48
C LEU A 142 11.47 -13.84 -2.37
N ALA A 143 11.41 -14.57 -3.48
CA ALA A 143 11.00 -15.98 -3.51
C ALA A 143 12.18 -16.91 -3.17
N ASP A 144 12.93 -16.59 -2.12
CA ASP A 144 14.12 -17.34 -1.68
C ASP A 144 13.81 -18.46 -0.68
N HIS A 145 12.62 -18.43 -0.07
CA HIS A 145 12.18 -19.42 0.91
C HIS A 145 10.80 -20.03 0.58
N PRO A 146 10.58 -21.35 0.76
CA PRO A 146 9.30 -22.02 0.44
C PRO A 146 8.06 -21.47 1.16
N SER A 147 8.23 -20.82 2.31
CA SER A 147 7.12 -20.19 3.05
C SER A 147 6.59 -18.93 2.38
N ILE A 148 7.34 -18.35 1.43
CA ILE A 148 6.98 -17.12 0.74
C ILE A 148 6.12 -17.48 -0.48
N LYS A 149 4.80 -17.47 -0.28
CA LYS A 149 3.83 -17.81 -1.34
C LYS A 149 3.70 -16.73 -2.41
N ASN A 150 3.87 -15.45 -2.04
CA ASN A 150 3.74 -14.30 -2.95
C ASN A 150 5.09 -13.59 -3.15
N GLY A 151 6.10 -14.36 -3.55
CA GLY A 151 7.46 -13.87 -3.75
C GLY A 151 7.75 -13.46 -5.19
N ARG A 152 8.75 -12.58 -5.35
CA ARG A 152 9.35 -12.21 -6.63
C ARG A 152 10.70 -12.89 -6.78
N GLN A 153 11.02 -13.33 -8.00
CA GLN A 153 12.31 -13.94 -8.30
C GLN A 153 13.48 -12.97 -8.04
N PRO A 154 14.64 -13.46 -7.55
CA PRO A 154 15.87 -12.68 -7.47
C PRO A 154 16.26 -12.14 -8.86
N GLY A 155 16.86 -10.95 -8.91
CA GLY A 155 17.33 -10.35 -10.17
C GLY A 155 16.27 -9.68 -11.06
N THR A 156 14.96 -9.88 -10.84
CA THR A 156 13.94 -9.30 -11.75
C THR A 156 13.89 -7.75 -11.78
N LEU A 157 14.51 -7.08 -10.81
CA LEU A 157 14.56 -5.60 -10.76
C LEU A 157 15.93 -5.01 -11.10
N THR A 158 16.89 -5.81 -11.55
CA THR A 158 18.24 -5.35 -11.88
C THR A 158 18.35 -4.78 -13.29
N SER A 159 17.30 -4.90 -14.11
CA SER A 159 17.28 -4.31 -15.45
C SER A 159 17.44 -2.78 -15.35
N PRO A 160 18.32 -2.16 -16.15
CA PRO A 160 18.42 -0.71 -16.23
C PRO A 160 17.08 -0.10 -16.61
N ARG A 161 16.80 1.10 -16.10
CA ARG A 161 15.57 1.84 -16.41
C ARG A 161 15.96 3.13 -17.10
N ASP A 162 15.53 3.25 -18.34
CA ASP A 162 15.68 4.49 -19.09
C ASP A 162 14.57 5.45 -18.69
N ILE A 163 14.94 6.68 -18.37
CA ILE A 163 14.01 7.77 -18.12
C ILE A 163 13.96 8.58 -19.41
N ASP A 164 12.89 8.42 -20.17
CA ASP A 164 12.67 9.15 -21.42
C ASP A 164 11.96 10.49 -21.18
N ALA A 165 12.07 11.40 -22.15
CA ALA A 165 11.41 12.70 -22.09
C ALA A 165 9.88 12.58 -21.99
N ALA A 166 9.29 11.53 -22.57
CA ALA A 166 7.86 11.28 -22.49
C ALA A 166 7.40 10.92 -21.06
N THR A 167 8.17 10.10 -20.33
CA THR A 167 7.91 9.81 -18.91
C THR A 167 8.00 11.07 -18.06
N ILE A 168 8.98 11.94 -18.32
CA ILE A 168 9.12 13.22 -17.61
C ILE A 168 7.90 14.11 -17.86
N ALA A 169 7.46 14.26 -19.11
CA ALA A 169 6.28 15.06 -19.45
C ALA A 169 5.01 14.53 -18.74
N LYS A 170 4.84 13.20 -18.68
CA LYS A 170 3.73 12.58 -17.94
C LYS A 170 3.87 12.80 -16.43
N ALA A 171 5.07 12.68 -15.86
CA ALA A 171 5.31 12.96 -14.45
C ALA A 171 4.93 14.42 -14.10
N ILE A 172 5.29 15.39 -14.94
CA ILE A 172 4.90 16.79 -14.78
C ILE A 172 3.38 16.94 -14.72
N SER A 173 2.63 16.24 -15.59
CA SER A 173 1.16 16.32 -15.58
C SER A 173 0.51 15.77 -14.30
N ILE A 174 1.11 14.75 -13.66
CA ILE A 174 0.57 14.09 -12.46
C ILE A 174 0.85 14.89 -11.18
N ILE A 175 1.95 15.66 -11.14
CA ILE A 175 2.30 16.48 -9.96
C ILE A 175 1.56 17.83 -9.90
N LEU A 176 0.74 18.15 -10.90
CA LEU A 176 -0.05 19.37 -10.89
C LEU A 176 -1.16 19.27 -9.84
N CYS A 177 -1.46 20.38 -9.15
CA CYS A 177 -2.53 20.44 -8.16
C CYS A 177 -3.91 20.03 -8.75
N TRP A 178 -4.15 20.34 -10.02
CA TRP A 178 -5.37 19.97 -10.73
C TRP A 178 -5.52 18.45 -10.97
N TYR A 179 -4.45 17.67 -10.83
CA TYR A 179 -4.53 16.21 -11.03
C TYR A 179 -5.43 15.55 -9.98
N GLU A 180 -5.49 16.11 -8.78
CA GLU A 180 -6.30 15.57 -7.69
C GLU A 180 -7.81 15.90 -7.83
N ASP A 181 -8.18 16.81 -8.73
CA ASP A 181 -9.58 17.19 -8.93
C ASP A 181 -10.42 16.00 -9.37
N LYS A 182 -11.53 15.78 -8.65
CA LYS A 182 -12.48 14.68 -8.88
C LYS A 182 -11.85 13.29 -8.77
N THR A 183 -10.76 13.18 -8.01
CA THR A 183 -10.14 11.91 -7.62
C THR A 183 -10.36 11.63 -6.13
N GLU A 184 -9.87 10.48 -5.66
CA GLU A 184 -9.96 10.07 -4.26
C GLU A 184 -8.67 10.31 -3.46
N TRP A 185 -7.69 11.01 -4.05
CA TRP A 185 -6.48 11.46 -3.36
C TRP A 185 -6.84 12.34 -2.16
N GLY A 186 -6.20 12.10 -1.03
CA GLY A 186 -6.51 12.80 0.22
C GLY A 186 -7.71 12.28 0.97
N ASN A 187 -8.64 11.58 0.30
CA ASN A 187 -9.86 11.06 0.92
C ASN A 187 -9.76 9.57 1.28
N SER A 188 -9.44 8.73 0.29
CA SER A 188 -9.30 7.28 0.46
C SER A 188 -7.99 6.69 -0.08
N VAL A 189 -7.23 7.51 -0.82
CA VAL A 189 -5.91 7.21 -1.38
C VAL A 189 -4.88 8.20 -0.83
N GLY A 190 -3.68 7.72 -0.51
CA GLY A 190 -2.60 8.58 -0.05
C GLY A 190 -2.69 8.92 1.43
N TRP A 191 -2.05 10.02 1.79
CA TRP A 191 -2.22 10.65 3.10
C TRP A 191 -3.62 11.24 3.22
N ILE A 192 -4.21 11.15 4.40
CA ILE A 192 -5.58 11.61 4.64
C ILE A 192 -5.58 13.10 4.93
N TYR A 193 -6.15 13.87 3.99
CA TYR A 193 -6.28 15.32 4.11
C TYR A 193 -7.31 15.72 5.16
N ARG A 194 -7.32 17.01 5.50
CA ARG A 194 -8.27 17.63 6.45
C ARG A 194 -8.17 17.09 7.88
N SER A 195 -7.02 16.53 8.23
CA SER A 195 -6.65 16.21 9.62
C SER A 195 -5.42 17.04 10.02
N VAL A 196 -5.40 17.53 11.26
CA VAL A 196 -4.20 18.15 11.86
C VAL A 196 -3.12 17.10 12.15
N THR A 197 -3.53 15.84 12.32
CA THR A 197 -2.67 14.67 12.58
C THR A 197 -2.86 13.64 11.46
N GLU A 198 -2.62 14.08 10.21
CA GLU A 198 -2.81 13.24 9.03
C GLU A 198 -1.98 11.96 9.05
N ASP A 199 -0.80 12.00 9.66
CA ASP A 199 0.09 10.87 9.86
C ASP A 199 -0.58 9.76 10.68
N VAL A 200 -1.02 10.08 11.90
CA VAL A 200 -1.67 9.13 12.81
C VAL A 200 -2.93 8.56 12.18
N VAL A 201 -3.75 9.40 11.53
CA VAL A 201 -5.00 8.97 10.88
C VAL A 201 -4.73 8.06 9.68
N THR A 202 -3.71 8.38 8.88
CA THR A 202 -3.31 7.56 7.73
C THR A 202 -2.82 6.18 8.20
N GLY A 203 -1.97 6.13 9.22
CA GLY A 203 -1.48 4.88 9.82
C GLY A 203 -2.61 4.03 10.40
N TYR A 204 -3.52 4.65 11.16
CA TYR A 204 -4.71 3.98 11.69
C TYR A 204 -5.59 3.38 10.58
N ARG A 205 -5.79 4.11 9.48
CA ARG A 205 -6.56 3.60 8.34
C ARG A 205 -5.88 2.43 7.64
N MET A 206 -4.55 2.38 7.62
CA MET A 206 -3.81 1.21 7.13
C MET A 206 -4.05 0.00 8.04
N HIS A 207 -3.91 0.16 9.36
CA HIS A 207 -4.16 -0.92 10.34
C HIS A 207 -5.59 -1.47 10.26
N ASN A 208 -6.60 -0.63 10.01
CA ASN A 208 -7.99 -1.09 9.88
C ASN A 208 -8.26 -1.99 8.67
N ARG A 209 -7.35 -2.06 7.69
CA ARG A 209 -7.49 -2.91 6.51
C ARG A 209 -6.92 -4.32 6.69
N GLY A 210 -6.22 -4.57 7.79
CA GLY A 210 -5.43 -5.79 8.02
C GLY A 210 -3.96 -5.48 7.96
#